data_AF-A0A3Q9AGK7-F1
#
_entry.id   AF-A0A3Q9AGK7-F1
#
_cell.length_a   1.000
_cell.length_b   1.000
_cell.length_c   1.000
_cell.angle_alpha   90.00
_cell.angle_beta   90.00
_cell.angle_gamma   90.00
#
_symmetry.space_group_name_H-M   'P 1'
#
loop_
_entity.id
_entity.type
_entity.pdbx_description
1 polymer ?
#
loop_
_entity_poly.entity_id
_entity_poly.type
_entity_poly.pdbx_seq_one_letter_code
_entity_poly.pdbx_strand_id
1 'polypeptide(L)'
;MIKPDSAFARPVQADFGGWLAQLDSFVGQSLGGRLTGLAMARLFWGADAELKMQDRTLEPAVFSQRFSDTTGTTPMLHGYHVQTEGVQFRLDTSRVDAFIAAEIEHLTENPETRRWHAGQMLRYMVEDAAQAIGINGFEARRGADLFVSAAADPALRPRLLEAIRFWDGGGLARLLEEVRASRLSQHPLMTQTRVARVAATLADRRLQPAFQDAVRAAESPTRFSAWLRTCLLNGLTARLKDLFVHLGRGDDRQVIGHVRLPAQFDGTTDDVITVCEAGAYGDGTTRAFVERIGQVSTEWMNDFVGLCPNAEEDALLRTALGRRERHVEWRRIDPNDPAALATWALELGQTPDRPLPASLLRIFFDTERIGGERIELYDLAIAAAQAEARLRQEMGRQPSAWEHVSAVIAAAEAEPRSAPGRLLAAYGALEDASQEGSLSAESRLADQVYRLGAHLCVDGCQACVHHSSDLMSETMAEASTSRRLLQRFLAS
;
A
#
# COMPACT_ATOMS: atom_id res chain seq x y z
N MET A 1 -11.53 -4.82 -19.84
CA MET A 1 -11.98 -6.14 -20.36
C MET A 1 -11.01 -6.60 -21.43
N ILE A 2 -10.59 -7.86 -21.37
CA ILE A 2 -9.68 -8.48 -22.33
C ILE A 2 -10.36 -9.69 -22.95
N LYS A 3 -10.23 -9.86 -24.27
CA LYS A 3 -10.71 -11.04 -24.99
C LYS A 3 -9.59 -11.57 -25.91
N PRO A 4 -8.89 -12.65 -25.51
CA PRO A 4 -7.95 -13.34 -26.38
C PRO A 4 -8.68 -14.27 -27.37
N ASP A 5 -8.03 -14.54 -28.50
CA ASP A 5 -8.39 -15.59 -29.45
C ASP A 5 -7.23 -16.59 -29.52
N SER A 6 -7.43 -17.78 -28.95
CA SER A 6 -6.39 -18.81 -28.84
C SER A 6 -5.88 -19.31 -30.19
N ALA A 7 -6.63 -19.11 -31.28
CA ALA A 7 -6.16 -19.46 -32.63
C ALA A 7 -4.95 -18.61 -33.07
N PHE A 8 -4.74 -17.45 -32.43
CA PHE A 8 -3.64 -16.53 -32.72
C PHE A 8 -2.55 -16.54 -31.63
N ALA A 9 -2.75 -17.29 -30.54
CA ALA A 9 -1.79 -17.42 -29.46
C ALA A 9 -0.51 -18.11 -29.98
N ARG A 10 0.64 -17.50 -29.70
CA ARG A 10 1.96 -18.07 -30.01
C ARG A 10 2.68 -18.39 -28.70
N PRO A 11 2.87 -19.67 -28.36
CA PRO A 11 3.60 -20.06 -27.16
C PRO A 11 5.00 -19.47 -27.15
N VAL A 12 5.41 -18.91 -26.02
CA VAL A 12 6.74 -18.36 -25.79
C VAL A 12 7.42 -19.21 -24.73
N GLN A 13 8.63 -19.69 -25.05
CA GLN A 13 9.45 -20.41 -24.08
C GLN A 13 10.15 -19.39 -23.18
N ALA A 14 9.83 -19.43 -21.89
CA ALA A 14 10.43 -18.59 -20.87
C ALA A 14 10.52 -19.36 -19.56
N ASP A 15 11.61 -19.16 -18.82
CA ASP A 15 11.76 -19.74 -17.50
C ASP A 15 11.46 -18.68 -16.43
N PHE A 16 10.23 -18.72 -15.93
CA PHE A 16 9.78 -17.91 -14.80
C PHE A 16 9.81 -18.70 -13.49
N GLY A 17 10.27 -19.95 -13.50
CA GLY A 17 10.07 -20.91 -12.42
C GLY A 17 8.74 -21.65 -12.52
N GLY A 18 8.51 -22.60 -11.62
CA GLY A 18 7.43 -23.58 -11.77
C GLY A 18 6.01 -23.06 -11.55
N TRP A 19 5.82 -21.80 -11.12
CA TRP A 19 4.49 -21.21 -10.92
C TRP A 19 3.81 -20.78 -12.23
N LEU A 20 4.57 -20.65 -13.33
CA LEU A 20 4.03 -20.31 -14.64
C LEU A 20 3.80 -21.59 -15.44
N ALA A 21 2.55 -21.86 -15.83
CA ALA A 21 2.21 -23.03 -16.63
C ALA A 21 2.42 -22.78 -18.13
N GLN A 22 2.07 -21.58 -18.61
CA GLN A 22 2.16 -21.22 -20.03
C GLN A 22 2.31 -19.71 -20.21
N LEU A 23 3.12 -19.32 -21.20
CA LEU A 23 3.20 -17.96 -21.72
C LEU A 23 2.81 -17.94 -23.19
N ASP A 24 1.82 -17.14 -23.55
CA ASP A 24 1.41 -16.92 -24.94
C ASP A 24 1.62 -15.47 -25.34
N SER A 25 2.04 -15.25 -26.58
CA SER A 25 2.12 -13.92 -27.20
C SER A 25 1.06 -13.76 -28.29
N PHE A 26 0.56 -12.53 -28.41
CA PHE A 26 -0.44 -12.11 -29.39
C PHE A 26 0.15 -10.94 -30.17
N VAL A 27 0.60 -11.21 -31.40
CA VAL A 27 1.27 -10.25 -32.28
C VAL A 27 0.66 -10.32 -33.67
N GLY A 28 0.40 -9.16 -34.26
CA GLY A 28 -0.22 -9.00 -35.57
C GLY A 28 0.59 -9.62 -36.71
N GLN A 29 -0.11 -9.97 -37.80
CA GLN A 29 0.54 -10.44 -39.02
C GLN A 29 1.06 -9.26 -39.85
N SER A 30 2.28 -9.40 -40.37
CA SER A 30 3.10 -8.36 -41.01
C SER A 30 2.59 -7.84 -42.37
N LEU A 31 1.50 -8.39 -42.92
CA LEU A 31 0.86 -7.91 -44.15
C LEU A 31 -0.64 -7.69 -43.92
N GLY A 32 -1.03 -6.43 -43.68
CA GLY A 32 -2.45 -6.00 -43.58
C GLY A 32 -3.01 -5.82 -42.16
N GLY A 33 -2.25 -6.21 -41.12
CA GLY A 33 -2.19 -5.56 -39.81
C GLY A 33 -3.50 -5.22 -39.08
N ARG A 34 -4.55 -6.04 -39.16
CA ARG A 34 -5.80 -5.80 -38.40
C ARG A 34 -6.06 -6.79 -37.28
N LEU A 35 -5.76 -8.08 -37.47
CA LEU A 35 -6.04 -9.11 -36.46
C LEU A 35 -4.78 -9.48 -35.68
N THR A 36 -4.74 -9.09 -34.40
CA THR A 36 -3.65 -9.43 -33.46
C THR A 36 -3.94 -10.67 -32.62
N GLY A 37 -5.21 -11.08 -32.54
CA GLY A 37 -5.66 -12.15 -31.66
C GLY A 37 -5.96 -11.70 -30.23
N LEU A 38 -5.81 -10.41 -29.91
CA LEU A 38 -6.10 -9.86 -28.59
C LEU A 38 -6.93 -8.59 -28.73
N ALA A 39 -8.12 -8.58 -28.13
CA ALA A 39 -8.99 -7.43 -28.07
C ALA A 39 -9.07 -6.89 -26.65
N MET A 40 -9.02 -5.57 -26.52
CA MET A 40 -9.06 -4.87 -25.25
C MET A 40 -10.14 -3.79 -25.31
N ALA A 41 -10.96 -3.72 -24.25
CA ALA A 41 -11.85 -2.59 -24.00
C ALA A 41 -11.49 -1.95 -22.67
N ARG A 42 -11.22 -0.64 -22.70
CA ARG A 42 -10.99 0.20 -21.52
C ARG A 42 -12.21 1.09 -21.35
N LEU A 43 -12.82 1.00 -20.18
CA LEU A 43 -14.08 1.68 -19.84
C LEU A 43 -13.85 2.55 -18.61
N PHE A 44 -14.51 3.70 -18.60
CA PHE A 44 -14.46 4.71 -17.57
C PHE A 44 -15.89 5.05 -17.17
N TRP A 45 -16.12 5.10 -15.87
CA TRP A 45 -17.42 5.43 -15.27
C TRP A 45 -17.55 6.92 -14.92
N GLY A 46 -16.42 7.58 -14.68
CA GLY A 46 -16.38 8.97 -14.23
C GLY A 46 -14.96 9.43 -13.97
N ALA A 47 -14.85 10.58 -13.30
CA ALA A 47 -13.59 11.16 -12.86
C ALA A 47 -13.76 11.83 -11.50
N ASP A 48 -12.78 11.63 -10.61
CA ASP A 48 -12.64 12.36 -9.36
C ASP A 48 -11.51 13.39 -9.50
N ALA A 49 -11.70 14.57 -8.93
CA ALA A 49 -10.69 15.63 -8.87
C ALA A 49 -10.64 16.24 -7.47
N GLU A 50 -9.44 16.45 -6.95
CA GLU A 50 -9.21 17.22 -5.72
C GLU A 50 -8.51 18.54 -6.09
N LEU A 51 -9.17 19.66 -5.80
CA LEU A 51 -8.60 20.99 -5.96
C LEU A 51 -7.84 21.36 -4.68
N LYS A 52 -6.52 21.41 -4.79
CA LYS A 52 -5.65 21.90 -3.71
C LYS A 52 -5.57 23.42 -3.75
N MET A 53 -5.93 24.06 -2.63
CA MET A 53 -5.87 25.51 -2.50
C MET A 53 -4.44 25.97 -2.21
N GLN A 54 -4.06 27.15 -2.70
CA GLN A 54 -2.76 27.76 -2.38
C GLN A 54 -2.68 28.18 -0.90
N ASP A 55 -3.81 28.62 -0.36
CA ASP A 55 -3.96 28.90 1.07
C ASP A 55 -4.05 27.57 1.85
N ARG A 56 -3.07 27.34 2.72
CA ARG A 56 -2.98 26.13 3.55
C ARG A 56 -4.05 26.05 4.64
N THR A 57 -4.77 27.13 4.91
CA THR A 57 -5.90 27.15 5.83
C THR A 57 -7.20 26.66 5.20
N LEU A 58 -7.26 26.63 3.86
CA LEU A 58 -8.43 26.19 3.11
C LEU A 58 -8.37 24.68 2.86
N GLU A 59 -9.52 24.04 3.09
CA GLU A 59 -9.67 22.61 2.83
C GLU A 59 -9.77 22.33 1.31
N PRO A 60 -9.13 21.26 0.80
CA PRO A 60 -9.27 20.86 -0.59
C PRO A 60 -10.74 20.56 -0.95
N ALA A 61 -11.16 21.06 -2.10
CA ALA A 61 -12.47 20.79 -2.66
C ALA A 61 -12.42 19.51 -3.51
N VAL A 62 -13.32 18.57 -3.25
CA VAL A 62 -13.42 17.31 -3.99
C VAL A 62 -14.61 17.40 -4.94
N PHE A 63 -14.37 17.05 -6.19
CA PHE A 63 -15.38 17.00 -7.24
C PHE A 63 -15.41 15.59 -7.81
N SER A 64 -16.60 15.02 -7.90
CA SER A 64 -16.84 13.75 -8.59
C SER A 64 -17.79 13.97 -9.72
N GLN A 65 -17.42 13.49 -10.90
CA GLN A 65 -18.27 13.48 -12.08
C GLN A 65 -18.47 12.05 -12.51
N ARG A 66 -19.72 11.68 -12.76
CA ARG A 66 -20.07 10.42 -13.42
C ARG A 66 -20.47 10.75 -14.84
N PHE A 67 -20.09 9.89 -15.78
CA PHE A 67 -20.59 10.07 -17.13
C PHE A 67 -22.06 9.67 -17.19
N SER A 68 -22.84 10.48 -17.89
CA SER A 68 -24.28 10.29 -18.07
C SER A 68 -24.66 10.51 -19.52
N ASP A 69 -25.87 10.08 -19.88
CA ASP A 69 -26.50 10.43 -21.14
C ASP A 69 -26.63 11.94 -21.33
N THR A 70 -27.01 12.36 -22.54
CA THR A 70 -27.14 13.77 -22.94
C THR A 70 -28.17 14.54 -22.11
N THR A 71 -29.04 13.84 -21.39
CA THR A 71 -30.05 14.40 -20.49
C THR A 71 -29.62 14.43 -19.02
N GLY A 72 -28.47 13.83 -18.67
CA GLY A 72 -27.96 13.80 -17.30
C GLY A 72 -28.65 12.78 -16.38
N THR A 73 -29.47 11.91 -16.93
CA THR A 73 -30.41 11.07 -16.18
C THR A 73 -29.93 9.64 -16.01
N THR A 74 -29.22 9.11 -17.00
CA THR A 74 -28.79 7.71 -17.01
C THR A 74 -27.27 7.63 -16.98
N PRO A 75 -26.66 6.87 -16.05
CA PRO A 75 -25.22 6.63 -16.07
C PRO A 75 -24.78 5.94 -17.35
N MET A 76 -23.65 6.37 -17.91
CA MET A 76 -23.04 5.79 -19.11
C MET A 76 -21.58 5.42 -18.86
N LEU A 77 -21.09 4.39 -19.56
CA LEU A 77 -19.67 4.07 -19.61
C LEU A 77 -19.06 4.69 -20.87
N HIS A 78 -17.98 5.44 -20.71
CA HIS A 78 -17.18 5.94 -21.83
C HIS A 78 -15.92 5.11 -21.97
N GLY A 79 -15.39 4.97 -23.17
CA GLY A 79 -14.21 4.16 -23.37
C GLY A 79 -13.90 3.90 -24.82
N TYR A 80 -12.97 2.98 -25.03
CA TYR A 80 -12.58 2.56 -26.36
C TYR A 80 -12.33 1.05 -26.40
N HIS A 81 -12.46 0.49 -27.60
CA HIS A 81 -12.21 -0.91 -27.90
C HIS A 81 -11.22 -0.99 -29.06
N VAL A 82 -10.14 -1.74 -28.87
CA VAL A 82 -9.08 -1.92 -29.87
C VAL A 82 -8.64 -3.37 -29.95
N GLN A 83 -8.14 -3.77 -31.12
CA GLN A 83 -7.30 -4.95 -31.25
C GLN A 83 -5.86 -4.52 -31.00
N THR A 84 -5.14 -5.21 -30.12
CA THR A 84 -3.82 -4.81 -29.63
C THR A 84 -2.87 -6.00 -29.56
N GLU A 85 -1.58 -5.75 -29.34
CA GLU A 85 -0.58 -6.78 -29.07
C GLU A 85 -0.36 -6.93 -27.56
N GLY A 86 0.04 -8.13 -27.14
CA GLY A 86 0.32 -8.40 -25.72
C GLY A 86 0.74 -9.83 -25.46
N VAL A 87 0.86 -10.15 -24.17
CA VAL A 87 1.20 -11.48 -23.67
C VAL A 87 0.21 -11.93 -22.59
N GLN A 88 -0.01 -13.24 -22.50
CA GLN A 88 -0.78 -13.89 -21.46
C GLN A 88 0.08 -14.86 -20.66
N PHE A 89 0.14 -14.63 -19.36
CA PHE A 89 0.73 -15.51 -18.37
C PHE A 89 -0.38 -16.35 -17.75
N ARG A 90 -0.35 -17.66 -17.98
CA ARG A 90 -1.24 -18.62 -17.33
C ARG A 90 -0.49 -19.25 -16.17
N LEU A 91 -0.96 -19.02 -14.95
CA LEU A 91 -0.35 -19.58 -13.75
C LEU A 91 -0.72 -21.06 -13.61
N ASP A 92 0.12 -21.81 -12.91
CA ASP A 92 -0.24 -23.16 -12.45
C ASP A 92 -1.22 -23.03 -11.26
N THR A 93 -2.50 -23.19 -11.56
CA THR A 93 -3.59 -23.14 -10.57
C THR A 93 -3.34 -24.07 -9.39
N SER A 94 -2.77 -25.25 -9.60
CA SER A 94 -2.53 -26.22 -8.52
C SER A 94 -1.46 -25.72 -7.54
N ARG A 95 -0.42 -25.05 -8.05
CA ARG A 95 0.60 -24.41 -7.22
C ARG A 95 0.06 -23.18 -6.49
N VAL A 96 -0.75 -22.37 -7.17
CA VAL A 96 -1.42 -21.22 -6.53
C VAL A 96 -2.33 -21.71 -5.39
N ASP A 97 -3.14 -22.74 -5.62
CA ASP A 97 -4.03 -23.31 -4.60
C ASP A 97 -3.24 -23.86 -3.40
N ALA A 98 -2.19 -24.66 -3.67
CA ALA A 98 -1.34 -25.23 -2.64
C ALA A 98 -0.64 -24.14 -1.80
N PHE A 99 -0.12 -23.09 -2.46
CA PHE A 99 0.50 -21.97 -1.77
C PHE A 99 -0.51 -21.22 -0.89
N ILE A 100 -1.69 -20.88 -1.41
CA ILE A 100 -2.70 -20.14 -0.64
C ILE A 100 -3.16 -20.96 0.58
N ALA A 101 -3.31 -22.29 0.45
CA ALA A 101 -3.60 -23.16 1.57
C ALA A 101 -2.49 -23.11 2.64
N ALA A 102 -1.23 -23.26 2.24
CA ALA A 102 -0.08 -23.19 3.14
C ALA A 102 0.06 -21.82 3.81
N GLU A 103 -0.23 -20.73 3.09
CA GLU A 103 -0.20 -19.38 3.64
C GLU A 103 -1.31 -19.17 4.69
N ILE A 104 -2.50 -19.74 4.48
CA ILE A 104 -3.59 -19.68 5.49
C ILE A 104 -3.17 -20.40 6.78
N GLU A 105 -2.51 -21.55 6.67
CA GLU A 105 -1.95 -22.28 7.80
C GLU A 105 -0.89 -21.43 8.52
N HIS A 106 0.07 -20.87 7.76
CA HIS A 106 1.09 -19.98 8.29
C HIS A 106 0.50 -18.75 9.02
N LEU A 107 -0.52 -18.12 8.45
CA LEU A 107 -1.21 -16.97 9.07
C LEU A 107 -2.01 -17.38 10.32
N THR A 108 -2.48 -18.62 10.40
CA THR A 108 -3.13 -19.14 11.60
C THR A 108 -2.14 -19.26 12.76
N GLU A 109 -0.90 -19.65 12.47
CA GLU A 109 0.20 -19.69 13.45
C GLU A 109 0.76 -18.30 13.79
N ASN A 110 0.51 -17.30 12.93
CA ASN A 110 1.00 -15.93 13.06
C ASN A 110 -0.16 -14.91 13.19
N PRO A 111 -0.86 -14.87 14.34
CA PRO A 111 -2.09 -14.10 14.51
C PRO A 111 -1.92 -12.59 14.34
N GLU A 112 -0.72 -12.06 14.57
CA GLU A 112 -0.40 -10.65 14.30
C GLU A 112 -0.43 -10.35 12.80
N THR A 113 0.29 -11.14 12.00
CA THR A 113 0.31 -11.03 10.54
C THR A 113 -1.07 -11.26 9.95
N ARG A 114 -1.83 -12.22 10.49
CA ARG A 114 -3.22 -12.43 10.11
C ARG A 114 -4.10 -11.21 10.36
N ARG A 115 -3.96 -10.57 11.53
CA ARG A 115 -4.71 -9.33 11.85
C ARG A 115 -4.32 -8.17 10.95
N TRP A 116 -3.04 -8.08 10.56
CA TRP A 116 -2.60 -7.13 9.54
C TRP A 116 -3.33 -7.35 8.20
N HIS A 117 -3.30 -8.56 7.67
CA HIS A 117 -3.99 -8.91 6.42
C HIS A 117 -5.52 -8.72 6.51
N ALA A 118 -6.13 -9.10 7.63
CA ALA A 118 -7.55 -8.84 7.87
C ALA A 118 -7.89 -7.34 7.85
N GLY A 119 -7.01 -6.50 8.39
CA GLY A 119 -7.13 -5.04 8.32
C GLY A 119 -7.04 -4.53 6.88
N GLN A 120 -6.14 -5.06 6.05
CA GLN A 120 -6.03 -4.68 4.63
C GLN A 120 -7.26 -5.14 3.83
N MET A 121 -7.78 -6.34 4.10
CA MET A 121 -9.04 -6.82 3.53
C MET A 121 -10.21 -5.91 3.92
N LEU A 122 -10.31 -5.52 5.19
CA LEU A 122 -11.34 -4.58 5.66
C LEU A 122 -11.21 -3.22 4.97
N ARG A 123 -9.99 -2.69 4.81
CA ARG A 123 -9.73 -1.45 4.08
C ARG A 123 -10.29 -1.53 2.66
N TYR A 124 -9.88 -2.57 1.93
CA TYR A 124 -10.30 -2.83 0.55
C TYR A 124 -11.83 -2.89 0.45
N MET A 125 -12.50 -3.66 1.32
CA MET A 125 -13.94 -3.86 1.24
C MET A 125 -14.76 -2.63 1.62
N VAL A 126 -14.32 -1.84 2.60
CA VAL A 126 -14.98 -0.58 2.96
C VAL A 126 -14.86 0.43 1.82
N GLU A 127 -13.68 0.53 1.22
CA GLU A 127 -13.45 1.44 0.10
C GLU A 127 -14.26 1.02 -1.14
N ASP A 128 -14.21 -0.26 -1.51
CA ASP A 128 -14.98 -0.84 -2.62
C ASP A 128 -16.48 -0.60 -2.47
N ALA A 129 -17.03 -0.90 -1.29
CA ALA A 129 -18.44 -0.67 -0.99
C ALA A 129 -18.86 0.81 -1.09
N ALA A 130 -18.00 1.72 -0.62
CA ALA A 130 -18.25 3.16 -0.71
C ALA A 130 -18.20 3.65 -2.16
N GLN A 131 -17.20 3.22 -2.93
CA GLN A 131 -17.07 3.56 -4.34
C GLN A 131 -18.18 2.94 -5.21
N ALA A 132 -18.71 1.76 -4.84
CA ALA A 132 -19.80 1.11 -5.57
C ALA A 132 -21.11 1.92 -5.55
N ILE A 133 -21.38 2.67 -4.48
CA ILE A 133 -22.50 3.64 -4.45
C ILE A 133 -22.08 5.05 -4.94
N GLY A 134 -20.80 5.17 -5.32
CA GLY A 134 -20.08 6.29 -5.90
C GLY A 134 -19.87 7.47 -4.95
N ILE A 135 -19.43 7.13 -3.73
CA ILE A 135 -18.62 8.02 -2.89
C ILE A 135 -17.25 8.15 -3.57
N ASN A 136 -16.68 9.36 -3.53
CA ASN A 136 -15.37 9.64 -4.11
C ASN A 136 -14.26 8.84 -3.42
N GLY A 137 -13.20 8.51 -4.16
CA GLY A 137 -12.09 7.69 -3.65
C GLY A 137 -11.40 8.31 -2.42
N PHE A 138 -11.32 9.64 -2.32
CA PHE A 138 -10.65 10.31 -1.19
C PHE A 138 -11.42 10.15 0.13
N GLU A 139 -12.75 10.23 0.12
CA GLU A 139 -13.58 10.01 1.31
C GLU A 139 -13.71 8.53 1.65
N ALA A 140 -13.84 7.68 0.63
CA ALA A 140 -13.85 6.24 0.79
C ALA A 140 -12.56 5.74 1.49
N ARG A 141 -11.39 6.21 1.03
CA ARG A 141 -10.08 5.92 1.65
C ARG A 141 -10.03 6.35 3.12
N ARG A 142 -10.38 7.61 3.40
CA ARG A 142 -10.38 8.13 4.79
C ARG A 142 -11.29 7.32 5.70
N GLY A 143 -12.47 6.95 5.20
CA GLY A 143 -13.40 6.06 5.88
C GLY A 143 -12.78 4.69 6.20
N ALA A 144 -12.16 4.07 5.21
CA ALA A 144 -11.52 2.78 5.34
C ALA A 144 -10.40 2.80 6.39
N ASP A 145 -9.55 3.83 6.39
CA ASP A 145 -8.49 4.00 7.39
C ASP A 145 -9.03 4.16 8.82
N LEU A 146 -10.11 4.93 9.00
CA LEU A 146 -10.79 5.05 10.29
C LEU A 146 -11.40 3.71 10.75
N PHE A 147 -12.01 2.94 9.83
CA PHE A 147 -12.59 1.64 10.14
C PHE A 147 -11.51 0.63 10.56
N VAL A 148 -10.38 0.58 9.86
CA VAL A 148 -9.27 -0.32 10.18
C VAL A 148 -8.62 0.02 11.52
N SER A 149 -8.51 1.31 11.83
CA SER A 149 -8.01 1.78 13.13
C SER A 149 -9.00 1.40 14.25
N ALA A 150 -10.29 1.66 14.05
CA ALA A 150 -11.35 1.30 15.00
C ALA A 150 -11.45 -0.21 15.24
N ALA A 151 -11.35 -1.02 14.19
CA ALA A 151 -11.46 -2.47 14.28
C ALA A 151 -10.27 -3.11 15.02
N ALA A 152 -9.10 -2.47 14.98
CA ALA A 152 -7.89 -2.96 15.62
C ALA A 152 -7.73 -2.48 17.06
N ASP A 153 -8.40 -1.40 17.46
CA ASP A 153 -8.41 -0.91 18.84
C ASP A 153 -9.43 -1.70 19.70
N PRO A 154 -9.00 -2.38 20.79
CA PRO A 154 -9.90 -3.14 21.66
C PRO A 154 -11.02 -2.32 22.31
N ALA A 155 -10.80 -1.03 22.56
CA ALA A 155 -11.80 -0.13 23.15
C ALA A 155 -12.81 0.39 22.12
N LEU A 156 -12.37 0.59 20.87
CA LEU A 156 -13.23 1.14 19.80
C LEU A 156 -13.97 0.05 19.02
N ARG A 157 -13.42 -1.16 18.93
CA ARG A 157 -14.02 -2.27 18.18
C ARG A 157 -15.46 -2.60 18.60
N PRO A 158 -15.81 -2.73 19.89
CA PRO A 158 -17.19 -3.00 20.30
C PRO A 158 -18.16 -1.91 19.81
N ARG A 159 -17.73 -0.66 19.82
CA ARG A 159 -18.52 0.50 19.39
C ARG A 159 -18.64 0.56 17.87
N LEU A 160 -17.61 0.15 17.13
CA LEU A 160 -17.71 -0.07 15.68
C LEU A 160 -18.77 -1.11 15.35
N LEU A 161 -18.74 -2.25 16.02
CA LEU A 161 -19.71 -3.33 15.82
C LEU A 161 -21.14 -2.87 16.15
N GLU A 162 -21.32 -2.10 17.22
CA GLU A 162 -22.60 -1.52 17.60
C GLU A 162 -23.10 -0.51 16.55
N ALA A 163 -22.25 0.45 16.14
CA ALA A 163 -22.58 1.47 15.16
C ALA A 163 -22.99 0.86 13.81
N ILE A 164 -22.29 -0.18 13.36
CA ILE A 164 -22.60 -0.90 12.12
C ILE A 164 -23.87 -1.76 12.26
N ARG A 165 -24.11 -2.36 13.44
CA ARG A 165 -25.29 -3.21 13.70
C ARG A 165 -26.58 -2.40 13.71
N PHE A 166 -26.62 -1.30 14.46
CA PHE A 166 -27.85 -0.49 14.62
C PHE A 166 -27.94 0.68 13.65
N TRP A 167 -26.86 0.96 12.92
CA TRP A 167 -26.75 2.02 11.91
C TRP A 167 -27.28 3.36 12.38
N ASP A 168 -26.54 3.96 13.30
CA ASP A 168 -26.75 5.32 13.79
C ASP A 168 -25.68 6.22 13.19
N GLY A 169 -26.07 7.13 12.30
CA GLY A 169 -25.15 8.10 11.69
C GLY A 169 -24.49 9.03 12.72
N GLY A 170 -25.20 9.39 13.80
CA GLY A 170 -24.64 10.18 14.89
C GLY A 170 -23.64 9.37 15.73
N GLY A 171 -23.96 8.11 15.98
CA GLY A 171 -23.06 7.14 16.60
C GLY A 171 -21.79 6.90 15.79
N LEU A 172 -21.93 6.73 14.47
CA LEU A 172 -20.81 6.59 13.54
C LEU A 172 -19.93 7.84 13.56
N ALA A 173 -20.51 9.04 13.47
CA ALA A 173 -19.75 10.30 13.51
C ALA A 173 -18.93 10.45 14.81
N ARG A 174 -19.53 10.15 15.97
CA ARG A 174 -18.81 10.16 17.26
C ARG A 174 -17.68 9.14 17.30
N LEU A 175 -17.92 7.93 16.79
CA LEU A 175 -16.89 6.89 16.74
C LEU A 175 -15.71 7.32 15.85
N LEU A 176 -15.98 7.79 14.64
CA LEU A 176 -14.92 8.18 13.69
C LEU A 176 -14.10 9.36 14.23
N GLU A 177 -14.73 10.33 14.88
CA GLU A 177 -14.01 11.43 15.54
C GLU A 177 -13.16 10.93 16.72
N GLU A 178 -13.63 9.97 17.48
CA GLU A 178 -12.86 9.39 18.57
C GLU A 178 -11.66 8.58 18.08
N VAL A 179 -11.82 7.83 16.98
CA VAL A 179 -10.71 7.14 16.30
C VAL A 179 -9.68 8.18 15.85
N ARG A 180 -10.13 9.26 15.22
CA ARG A 180 -9.25 10.36 14.81
C ARG A 180 -8.49 10.91 16.02
N ALA A 181 -9.19 11.28 17.09
CA ALA A 181 -8.58 11.90 18.26
C ALA A 181 -7.60 10.98 18.99
N SER A 182 -7.92 9.68 19.11
CA SER A 182 -7.13 8.73 19.89
C SER A 182 -6.00 8.07 19.11
N ARG A 183 -6.18 7.80 17.81
CA ARG A 183 -5.25 7.01 17.00
C ARG A 183 -4.68 7.72 15.79
N LEU A 184 -5.34 8.75 15.26
CA LEU A 184 -4.92 9.43 14.02
C LEU A 184 -4.86 10.95 14.19
N SER A 185 -4.54 11.44 15.39
CA SER A 185 -4.62 12.86 15.75
C SER A 185 -3.67 13.72 14.92
N GLN A 186 -2.58 13.11 14.47
CA GLN A 186 -1.54 13.75 13.67
C GLN A 186 -1.61 13.41 12.18
N HIS A 187 -2.65 12.69 11.75
CA HIS A 187 -2.80 12.33 10.34
C HIS A 187 -3.18 13.59 9.53
N PRO A 188 -2.33 14.05 8.58
CA PRO A 188 -2.53 15.34 7.89
C PRO A 188 -3.80 15.36 7.02
N LEU A 189 -4.27 14.18 6.61
CA LEU A 189 -5.53 14.04 5.86
C LEU A 189 -6.81 13.87 6.68
N MET A 190 -6.72 13.81 8.02
CA MET A 190 -7.86 13.55 8.91
C MET A 190 -8.08 14.71 9.89
N THR A 191 -8.38 15.89 9.37
CA THR A 191 -8.86 17.00 10.21
C THR A 191 -10.26 16.70 10.74
N GLN A 192 -10.65 17.31 11.86
CA GLN A 192 -11.99 17.14 12.43
C GLN A 192 -13.10 17.42 11.40
N THR A 193 -12.96 18.49 10.61
CA THR A 193 -13.88 18.83 9.53
C THR A 193 -13.96 17.74 8.46
N ARG A 194 -12.81 17.20 8.03
CA ARG A 194 -12.79 16.11 7.04
C ARG A 194 -13.42 14.83 7.58
N VAL A 195 -13.18 14.50 8.84
CA VAL A 195 -13.77 13.32 9.49
C VAL A 195 -15.28 13.48 9.64
N ALA A 196 -15.76 14.66 10.01
CA ALA A 196 -17.20 14.96 10.05
C ALA A 196 -17.86 14.81 8.67
N ARG A 197 -17.21 15.28 7.61
CA ARG A 197 -17.67 15.12 6.22
C ARG A 197 -17.72 13.64 5.81
N VAL A 198 -16.66 12.90 6.07
CA VAL A 198 -16.59 11.45 5.82
C VAL A 198 -17.70 10.72 6.59
N ALA A 199 -17.93 11.05 7.85
CA ALA A 199 -19.01 10.46 8.65
C ALA A 199 -20.39 10.72 8.05
N ALA A 200 -20.65 11.95 7.58
CA ALA A 200 -21.90 12.28 6.91
C ALA A 200 -22.09 11.51 5.60
N THR A 201 -21.03 11.37 4.80
CA THR A 201 -21.06 10.61 3.54
C THR A 201 -21.29 9.11 3.80
N LEU A 202 -20.62 8.54 4.80
CA LEU A 202 -20.70 7.10 5.13
C LEU A 202 -21.94 6.72 5.95
N ALA A 203 -22.72 7.69 6.43
CA ALA A 203 -23.97 7.42 7.16
C ALA A 203 -25.11 6.91 6.25
N ASP A 204 -24.91 6.82 4.94
CA ASP A 204 -25.89 6.28 3.99
C ASP A 204 -26.26 4.84 4.32
N ARG A 205 -27.54 4.59 4.62
CA ARG A 205 -28.06 3.28 5.01
C ARG A 205 -27.81 2.17 3.97
N ARG A 206 -27.59 2.52 2.70
CA ARG A 206 -27.20 1.56 1.64
C ARG A 206 -25.86 0.88 1.92
N LEU A 207 -24.97 1.52 2.69
CA LEU A 207 -23.67 0.97 3.07
C LEU A 207 -23.75 -0.01 4.25
N GLN A 208 -24.84 0.01 5.04
CA GLN A 208 -24.96 -0.82 6.24
C GLN A 208 -24.69 -2.31 5.97
N PRO A 209 -25.32 -2.95 4.97
CA PRO A 209 -25.08 -4.38 4.72
C PRO A 209 -23.64 -4.64 4.29
N ALA A 210 -23.06 -3.76 3.47
CA ALA A 210 -21.70 -3.91 2.98
C ALA A 210 -20.66 -3.76 4.09
N PHE A 211 -20.85 -2.84 5.04
CA PHE A 211 -19.94 -2.69 6.19
C PHE A 211 -20.10 -3.82 7.21
N GLN A 212 -21.33 -4.31 7.43
CA GLN A 212 -21.56 -5.53 8.21
C GLN A 212 -20.84 -6.73 7.60
N ASP A 213 -20.89 -6.84 6.28
CA ASP A 213 -20.22 -7.89 5.53
C ASP A 213 -18.69 -7.75 5.61
N ALA A 214 -18.15 -6.56 5.38
CA ALA A 214 -16.72 -6.27 5.42
C ALA A 214 -16.06 -6.64 6.76
N VAL A 215 -16.71 -6.31 7.88
CA VAL A 215 -16.18 -6.64 9.22
C VAL A 215 -16.18 -8.15 9.50
N ARG A 216 -17.10 -8.91 8.90
CA ARG A 216 -17.20 -10.37 9.06
C ARG A 216 -16.36 -11.14 8.05
N ALA A 217 -16.03 -10.54 6.92
CA ALA A 217 -15.43 -11.25 5.79
C ALA A 217 -14.06 -11.87 6.11
N ALA A 218 -13.27 -11.21 6.96
CA ALA A 218 -11.98 -11.74 7.42
C ALA A 218 -12.10 -13.01 8.29
N GLU A 219 -13.27 -13.27 8.86
CA GLU A 219 -13.57 -14.49 9.62
C GLU A 219 -14.01 -15.64 8.70
N SER A 220 -14.38 -15.36 7.45
CA SER A 220 -14.74 -16.35 6.45
C SER A 220 -13.48 -16.94 5.78
N PRO A 221 -13.14 -18.22 5.97
CA PRO A 221 -11.95 -18.82 5.37
C PRO A 221 -11.95 -18.72 3.84
N THR A 222 -13.11 -18.93 3.21
CA THR A 222 -13.26 -18.86 1.76
C THR A 222 -12.98 -17.46 1.22
N ARG A 223 -13.53 -16.42 1.86
CA ARG A 223 -13.36 -15.04 1.38
C ARG A 223 -11.97 -14.50 1.68
N PHE A 224 -11.41 -14.85 2.84
CA PHE A 224 -10.04 -14.52 3.16
C PHE A 224 -9.05 -15.19 2.19
N SER A 225 -9.28 -16.46 1.84
CA SER A 225 -8.51 -17.18 0.80
C SER A 225 -8.60 -16.49 -0.57
N ALA A 226 -9.82 -16.14 -1.01
CA ALA A 226 -10.04 -15.42 -2.27
C ALA A 226 -9.34 -14.04 -2.28
N TRP A 227 -9.31 -13.35 -1.14
CA TRP A 227 -8.60 -12.09 -0.98
C TRP A 227 -7.07 -12.25 -0.98
N LEU A 228 -6.52 -13.31 -0.36
CA LEU A 228 -5.09 -13.61 -0.47
C LEU A 228 -4.69 -13.93 -1.91
N ARG A 229 -5.51 -14.72 -2.63
CA ARG A 229 -5.30 -14.96 -4.07
C ARG A 229 -5.36 -13.67 -4.87
N THR A 230 -6.28 -12.76 -4.53
CA THR A 230 -6.35 -11.42 -5.11
C THR A 230 -5.04 -10.66 -4.90
N CYS A 231 -4.49 -10.67 -3.67
CA CYS A 231 -3.23 -10.01 -3.37
C CYS A 231 -2.06 -10.56 -4.19
N LEU A 232 -2.02 -11.88 -4.34
CA LEU A 232 -1.00 -12.56 -5.14
C LEU A 232 -1.12 -12.19 -6.63
N LEU A 233 -2.31 -12.35 -7.21
CA LEU A 233 -2.56 -12.08 -8.63
C LEU A 233 -2.34 -10.61 -9.00
N ASN A 234 -2.78 -9.69 -8.14
CA ASN A 234 -2.59 -8.25 -8.35
C ASN A 234 -1.10 -7.88 -8.25
N GLY A 235 -0.40 -8.39 -7.24
CA GLY A 235 1.05 -8.20 -7.09
C GLY A 235 1.85 -8.76 -8.27
N LEU A 236 1.54 -9.98 -8.73
CA LEU A 236 2.14 -10.57 -9.94
C LEU A 236 1.85 -9.71 -11.18
N THR A 237 0.63 -9.23 -11.34
CA THR A 237 0.24 -8.40 -12.49
C THR A 237 1.06 -7.12 -12.55
N ALA A 238 1.24 -6.44 -11.42
CA ALA A 238 2.08 -5.24 -11.35
C ALA A 238 3.54 -5.53 -11.74
N ARG A 239 4.15 -6.58 -11.18
CA ARG A 239 5.56 -6.93 -11.49
C ARG A 239 5.75 -7.41 -12.92
N LEU A 240 4.80 -8.17 -13.46
CA LEU A 240 4.84 -8.63 -14.85
C LEU A 240 4.67 -7.46 -15.83
N LYS A 241 3.84 -6.47 -15.48
CA LYS A 241 3.72 -5.22 -16.24
C LYS A 241 5.04 -4.45 -16.26
N ASP A 242 5.68 -4.27 -15.10
CA ASP A 242 6.98 -3.59 -15.01
C ASP A 242 8.04 -4.30 -15.85
N LEU A 243 8.11 -5.63 -15.75
CA LEU A 243 9.05 -6.43 -16.52
C LEU A 243 8.80 -6.29 -18.02
N PHE A 244 7.52 -6.31 -18.42
CA PHE A 244 7.11 -6.14 -19.80
C PHE A 244 7.53 -4.77 -20.35
N VAL A 245 7.29 -3.69 -19.60
CA VAL A 245 7.73 -2.33 -19.95
C VAL A 245 9.25 -2.24 -20.01
N HIS A 246 9.95 -2.80 -19.02
CA HIS A 246 11.40 -2.75 -18.90
C HIS A 246 12.10 -3.45 -20.09
N LEU A 247 11.73 -4.70 -20.36
CA LEU A 247 12.30 -5.49 -21.44
C LEU A 247 11.78 -5.05 -22.81
N GLY A 248 10.52 -4.65 -22.91
CA GLY A 248 9.91 -4.13 -24.14
C GLY A 248 10.40 -2.72 -24.50
N ARG A 249 10.98 -1.98 -23.54
CA ARG A 249 11.34 -0.54 -23.66
C ARG A 249 10.13 0.34 -24.02
N GLY A 250 8.95 -0.04 -23.52
CA GLY A 250 7.69 0.68 -23.73
C GLY A 250 7.51 1.85 -22.76
N ASP A 251 6.45 2.63 -22.97
CA ASP A 251 5.94 3.59 -21.99
C ASP A 251 4.90 2.89 -21.09
N ASP A 252 5.12 2.88 -19.77
CA ASP A 252 4.19 2.28 -18.79
C ASP A 252 2.75 2.83 -18.94
N ARG A 253 2.60 4.10 -19.34
CA ARG A 253 1.29 4.72 -19.57
C ARG A 253 0.53 4.14 -20.77
N GLN A 254 1.25 3.48 -21.68
CA GLN A 254 0.71 2.82 -22.87
C GLN A 254 0.61 1.31 -22.70
N VAL A 255 0.84 0.77 -21.50
CA VAL A 255 0.69 -0.66 -21.20
C VAL A 255 -0.40 -0.84 -20.15
N ILE A 256 -1.17 -1.91 -20.29
CA ILE A 256 -2.26 -2.28 -19.40
C ILE A 256 -2.02 -3.68 -18.85
N GLY A 257 -2.10 -3.83 -17.54
CA GLY A 257 -2.13 -5.12 -16.85
C GLY A 257 -3.55 -5.50 -16.46
N HIS A 258 -3.97 -6.72 -16.76
CA HIS A 258 -5.32 -7.20 -16.43
C HIS A 258 -5.31 -8.63 -15.91
N VAL A 259 -6.02 -8.85 -14.81
CA VAL A 259 -6.32 -10.16 -14.25
C VAL A 259 -7.72 -10.12 -13.64
N ARG A 260 -8.43 -11.25 -13.67
CA ARG A 260 -9.72 -11.39 -12.99
C ARG A 260 -9.47 -11.68 -11.50
N LEU A 261 -9.71 -10.68 -10.66
CA LEU A 261 -9.44 -10.75 -9.22
C LEU A 261 -10.63 -11.38 -8.46
N PRO A 262 -10.42 -12.49 -7.72
CA PRO A 262 -11.49 -13.15 -6.98
C PRO A 262 -12.30 -12.23 -6.06
N ALA A 263 -11.67 -11.24 -5.42
CA ALA A 263 -12.36 -10.30 -4.53
C ALA A 263 -13.34 -9.36 -5.25
N GLN A 264 -13.16 -9.11 -6.56
CA GLN A 264 -14.07 -8.29 -7.38
C GLN A 264 -15.14 -9.11 -8.10
N PHE A 265 -14.91 -10.42 -8.29
CA PHE A 265 -15.73 -11.29 -9.13
C PHE A 265 -16.23 -12.51 -8.36
N ASP A 266 -16.70 -12.35 -7.12
CA ASP A 266 -17.36 -13.41 -6.32
C ASP A 266 -16.56 -14.72 -6.22
N GLY A 267 -15.25 -14.61 -6.04
CA GLY A 267 -14.34 -15.75 -5.91
C GLY A 267 -13.90 -16.38 -7.23
N THR A 268 -14.41 -15.92 -8.37
CA THR A 268 -14.06 -16.47 -9.69
C THR A 268 -12.75 -15.90 -10.21
N THR A 269 -11.89 -16.77 -10.74
CA THR A 269 -10.67 -16.40 -11.46
C THR A 269 -10.29 -17.49 -12.45
N ASP A 270 -9.56 -17.09 -13.48
CA ASP A 270 -9.03 -17.99 -14.50
C ASP A 270 -7.50 -18.17 -14.35
N ASP A 271 -6.89 -17.52 -13.33
CA ASP A 271 -5.43 -17.43 -13.13
C ASP A 271 -4.64 -17.04 -14.38
N VAL A 272 -5.23 -16.17 -15.20
CA VAL A 272 -4.60 -15.61 -16.39
C VAL A 272 -4.36 -14.12 -16.19
N ILE A 273 -3.10 -13.73 -16.27
CA ILE A 273 -2.65 -12.34 -16.29
C ILE A 273 -2.38 -11.98 -17.74
N THR A 274 -3.04 -10.93 -18.25
CA THR A 274 -2.73 -10.35 -19.56
C THR A 274 -1.99 -9.04 -19.35
N VAL A 275 -0.86 -8.87 -20.04
CA VAL A 275 -0.20 -7.57 -20.19
C VAL A 275 -0.22 -7.21 -21.67
N CYS A 276 -0.77 -6.05 -22.00
CA CYS A 276 -0.96 -5.66 -23.39
C CYS A 276 -0.80 -4.17 -23.59
N GLU A 277 -0.56 -3.77 -24.83
CA GLU A 277 -0.45 -2.38 -25.21
C GLU A 277 -1.85 -1.73 -25.27
N ALA A 278 -1.94 -0.47 -24.89
CA ALA A 278 -3.21 0.27 -24.86
C ALA A 278 -3.65 0.75 -26.25
N GLY A 279 -2.72 0.82 -27.20
CA GLY A 279 -2.94 1.29 -28.57
C GLY A 279 -3.48 0.23 -29.52
N ALA A 280 -4.06 0.66 -30.64
CA ALA A 280 -4.49 -0.25 -31.69
C ALA A 280 -3.28 -0.84 -32.44
N TYR A 281 -3.29 -2.15 -32.68
CA TYR A 281 -2.29 -2.94 -33.40
C TYR A 281 -0.89 -2.97 -32.80
N GLY A 282 -0.74 -2.36 -31.63
CA GLY A 282 0.49 -2.24 -30.90
C GLY A 282 1.48 -1.16 -31.39
N ASP A 283 2.30 -0.66 -30.47
CA ASP A 283 3.46 0.21 -30.65
C ASP A 283 4.80 -0.56 -30.79
N GLY A 284 4.78 -1.89 -30.59
CA GLY A 284 5.93 -2.77 -30.74
C GLY A 284 6.60 -3.20 -29.44
N THR A 285 6.10 -2.76 -28.28
CA THR A 285 6.60 -3.16 -26.96
C THR A 285 6.55 -4.68 -26.76
N THR A 286 5.45 -5.33 -27.16
CA THR A 286 5.22 -6.78 -27.10
C THR A 286 6.26 -7.53 -27.92
N ARG A 287 6.55 -7.05 -29.13
CA ARG A 287 7.52 -7.69 -30.01
C ARG A 287 8.92 -7.63 -29.41
N ALA A 288 9.31 -6.47 -28.92
CA ALA A 288 10.60 -6.28 -28.23
C ALA A 288 10.69 -7.13 -26.94
N PHE A 289 9.59 -7.24 -26.18
CA PHE A 289 9.52 -8.10 -25.00
C PHE A 289 9.75 -9.56 -25.36
N VAL A 290 9.03 -10.07 -26.37
CA VAL A 290 9.15 -11.46 -26.83
C VAL A 290 10.55 -11.74 -27.40
N GLU A 291 11.13 -10.81 -28.16
CA GLU A 291 12.51 -10.92 -28.67
C GLU A 291 13.55 -11.00 -27.54
N ARG A 292 13.29 -10.34 -26.41
CA ARG A 292 14.17 -10.33 -25.23
C ARG A 292 13.74 -11.31 -24.15
N ILE A 293 12.79 -12.21 -24.42
CA ILE A 293 12.24 -13.11 -23.40
C ILE A 293 13.30 -14.01 -22.77
N GLY A 294 14.36 -14.37 -23.50
CA GLY A 294 15.49 -15.13 -22.95
C GLY A 294 16.25 -14.41 -21.82
N GLN A 295 16.10 -13.08 -21.69
CA GLN A 295 16.68 -12.28 -20.59
C GLN A 295 15.82 -12.32 -19.33
N VAL A 296 14.54 -12.72 -19.44
CA VAL A 296 13.60 -12.75 -18.32
C VAL A 296 14.11 -13.57 -17.17
N SER A 297 14.63 -14.78 -17.40
CA SER A 297 15.03 -15.65 -16.29
C SER A 297 16.14 -15.00 -15.47
N THR A 298 17.07 -14.30 -16.13
CA THR A 298 18.15 -13.57 -15.47
C THR A 298 17.60 -12.37 -14.70
N GLU A 299 16.75 -11.54 -15.29
CA GLU A 299 16.16 -10.38 -14.60
C GLU A 299 15.23 -10.80 -13.46
N TRP A 300 14.36 -11.79 -13.69
CA TRP A 300 13.42 -12.32 -12.72
C TRP A 300 14.12 -12.96 -11.51
N MET A 301 15.23 -13.68 -11.73
CA MET A 301 16.04 -14.29 -10.67
C MET A 301 17.01 -13.31 -10.00
N ASN A 302 17.45 -12.24 -10.68
CA ASN A 302 18.32 -11.19 -10.11
C ASN A 302 17.51 -10.18 -9.28
N ASP A 303 16.62 -10.69 -8.45
CA ASP A 303 15.87 -9.94 -7.46
C ASP A 303 14.91 -8.85 -7.99
N PHE A 304 14.59 -8.83 -9.29
CA PHE A 304 13.62 -7.89 -9.84
C PHE A 304 12.27 -7.95 -9.11
N VAL A 305 11.88 -9.11 -8.57
CA VAL A 305 10.61 -9.26 -7.83
C VAL A 305 10.79 -9.23 -6.31
N GLY A 306 11.99 -9.57 -5.84
CA GLY A 306 12.30 -9.75 -4.42
C GLY A 306 12.88 -8.52 -3.74
N LEU A 307 13.64 -7.67 -4.43
CA LEU A 307 14.29 -6.53 -3.78
C LEU A 307 13.29 -5.39 -3.56
N CYS A 308 13.26 -4.90 -2.33
CA CYS A 308 12.63 -3.65 -1.98
C CYS A 308 13.64 -2.88 -1.12
N PRO A 309 14.29 -1.82 -1.64
CA PRO A 309 15.31 -1.09 -0.89
C PRO A 309 14.75 -0.54 0.42
N ASN A 310 13.49 -0.08 0.42
CA ASN A 310 12.79 0.35 1.63
C ASN A 310 12.64 -0.78 2.67
N ALA A 311 12.35 -2.01 2.23
CA ALA A 311 12.19 -3.15 3.13
C ALA A 311 13.51 -3.60 3.73
N GLU A 312 14.59 -3.56 2.95
CA GLU A 312 15.94 -3.85 3.41
C GLU A 312 16.43 -2.82 4.42
N GLU A 313 16.23 -1.53 4.12
CA GLU A 313 16.56 -0.43 5.03
C GLU A 313 15.78 -0.53 6.35
N ASP A 314 14.47 -0.74 6.28
CA ASP A 314 13.62 -0.97 7.46
C ASP A 314 14.08 -2.18 8.28
N ALA A 315 14.48 -3.28 7.61
CA ALA A 315 14.97 -4.48 8.29
C ALA A 315 16.29 -4.21 9.02
N LEU A 316 17.20 -3.47 8.38
CA LEU A 316 18.47 -3.10 8.97
C LEU A 316 18.29 -2.15 10.15
N LEU A 317 17.43 -1.14 10.01
CA LEU A 317 17.05 -0.21 11.09
C LEU A 317 16.46 -0.96 12.28
N ARG A 318 15.52 -1.89 12.06
CA ARG A 318 14.96 -2.73 13.12
C ARG A 318 16.02 -3.60 13.80
N THR A 319 16.90 -4.23 13.04
CA THR A 319 18.02 -5.03 13.59
C THR A 319 18.94 -4.15 14.44
N ALA A 320 19.30 -2.97 13.95
CA ALA A 320 20.14 -2.03 14.70
C ALA A 320 19.45 -1.61 16.00
N LEU A 321 18.24 -1.06 15.95
CA LEU A 321 17.50 -0.59 17.14
C LEU A 321 17.15 -1.71 18.13
N GLY A 322 17.10 -2.96 17.66
CA GLY A 322 16.86 -4.14 18.49
C GLY A 322 18.07 -4.58 19.33
N ARG A 323 19.30 -4.27 18.92
CA ARG A 323 20.55 -4.67 19.61
C ARG A 323 21.03 -3.62 20.60
N ARG A 324 20.17 -3.33 21.58
CA ARG A 324 20.37 -2.25 22.57
C ARG A 324 21.70 -2.35 23.32
N GLU A 325 22.20 -3.56 23.52
CA GLU A 325 23.48 -3.84 24.16
C GLU A 325 24.69 -3.29 23.39
N ARG A 326 24.59 -3.13 22.06
CA ARG A 326 25.67 -2.60 21.20
C ARG A 326 25.63 -1.09 21.04
N HIS A 327 24.51 -0.43 21.37
CA HIS A 327 24.30 0.99 21.05
C HIS A 327 25.37 1.93 21.65
N VAL A 328 25.87 1.64 22.85
CA VAL A 328 26.94 2.45 23.48
C VAL A 328 28.23 2.42 22.67
N GLU A 329 28.55 1.28 22.08
CA GLU A 329 29.73 1.10 21.23
C GLU A 329 29.50 1.72 19.86
N TRP A 330 28.37 1.44 19.22
CA TRP A 330 28.06 1.98 17.89
C TRP A 330 27.98 3.50 17.86
N ARG A 331 27.46 4.14 18.92
CA ARG A 331 27.42 5.61 19.01
C ARG A 331 28.80 6.26 19.19
N ARG A 332 29.86 5.48 19.44
CA ARG A 332 31.24 5.98 19.53
C ARG A 332 32.01 5.84 18.22
N ILE A 333 31.43 5.19 17.21
CA ILE A 333 32.01 5.09 15.88
C ILE A 333 32.14 6.50 15.28
N ASP A 334 33.27 6.80 14.65
CA ASP A 334 33.40 8.01 13.84
C ASP A 334 32.62 7.81 12.53
N PRO A 335 31.57 8.62 12.26
CA PRO A 335 30.79 8.49 11.03
C PRO A 335 31.60 8.81 9.75
N ASN A 336 32.83 9.32 9.87
CA ASN A 336 33.72 9.58 8.74
C ASN A 336 34.78 8.50 8.53
N ASP A 337 34.83 7.45 9.37
CA ASP A 337 35.76 6.33 9.23
C ASP A 337 35.11 5.17 8.45
N PRO A 338 35.46 4.96 7.16
CA PRO A 338 34.85 3.91 6.34
C PRO A 338 35.13 2.49 6.87
N ALA A 339 36.27 2.27 7.54
CA ALA A 339 36.62 0.95 8.05
C ALA A 339 35.78 0.59 9.30
N ALA A 340 35.52 1.56 10.17
CA ALA A 340 34.64 1.39 11.31
C ALA A 340 33.18 1.18 10.87
N LEU A 341 32.72 1.94 9.86
CA LEU A 341 31.37 1.75 9.30
C LEU A 341 31.20 0.40 8.60
N ALA A 342 32.21 -0.09 7.87
CA ALA A 342 32.19 -1.42 7.26
C ALA A 342 32.14 -2.53 8.33
N THR A 343 32.82 -2.35 9.45
CA THR A 343 32.75 -3.27 10.60
C THR A 343 31.35 -3.27 11.21
N TRP A 344 30.72 -2.11 11.35
CA TRP A 344 29.34 -2.03 11.84
C TRP A 344 28.33 -2.66 10.86
N ALA A 345 28.51 -2.47 9.55
CA ALA A 345 27.71 -3.12 8.52
C ALA A 345 27.76 -4.66 8.63
N LEU A 346 28.98 -5.22 8.81
CA LEU A 346 29.17 -6.65 9.07
C LEU A 346 28.42 -7.13 10.31
N GLU A 347 28.48 -6.39 11.42
CA GLU A 347 27.74 -6.75 12.64
C GLU A 347 26.24 -6.81 12.40
N LEU A 348 25.69 -5.91 11.58
CA LEU A 348 24.28 -5.89 11.21
C LEU A 348 23.90 -6.95 10.15
N GLY A 349 24.85 -7.77 9.69
CA GLY A 349 24.63 -8.84 8.72
C GLY A 349 24.67 -8.37 7.27
N GLN A 350 25.23 -7.19 7.00
CA GLN A 350 25.49 -6.70 5.64
C GLN A 350 26.91 -7.06 5.18
N THR A 351 27.16 -6.96 3.88
CA THR A 351 28.50 -7.11 3.33
C THR A 351 29.32 -5.81 3.54
N PRO A 352 30.65 -5.87 3.71
CA PRO A 352 31.48 -4.69 4.01
C PRO A 352 31.48 -3.62 2.90
N ASP A 353 31.20 -4.03 1.66
CA ASP A 353 31.13 -3.19 0.47
C ASP A 353 29.78 -2.50 0.31
N ARG A 354 28.76 -2.92 1.08
CA ARG A 354 27.44 -2.29 1.07
C ARG A 354 27.38 -1.18 2.14
N PRO A 355 27.16 0.08 1.75
CA PRO A 355 27.11 1.18 2.70
C PRO A 355 25.91 1.05 3.64
N LEU A 356 26.09 1.50 4.89
CA LEU A 356 24.97 1.66 5.81
C LEU A 356 23.98 2.72 5.27
N PRO A 357 22.66 2.52 5.44
CA PRO A 357 21.67 3.50 5.05
C PRO A 357 21.88 4.84 5.74
N ALA A 358 21.67 5.93 4.99
CA ALA A 358 21.83 7.28 5.52
C ALA A 358 20.91 7.57 6.71
N SER A 359 19.72 6.95 6.74
CA SER A 359 18.78 7.02 7.88
C SER A 359 19.40 6.47 9.17
N LEU A 360 20.12 5.35 9.10
CA LEU A 360 20.78 4.73 10.24
C LEU A 360 21.91 5.63 10.77
N LEU A 361 22.72 6.19 9.88
CA LEU A 361 23.78 7.14 10.24
C LEU A 361 23.19 8.38 10.92
N ARG A 362 22.13 8.95 10.32
CA ARG A 362 21.40 10.10 10.88
C ARG A 362 20.85 9.78 12.26
N ILE A 363 20.21 8.63 12.46
CA ILE A 363 19.67 8.25 13.78
C ILE A 363 20.78 8.15 14.84
N PHE A 364 21.90 7.50 14.54
CA PHE A 364 22.93 7.23 15.56
C PHE A 364 23.84 8.42 15.87
N PHE A 365 24.04 9.35 14.93
CA PHE A 365 25.05 10.39 15.05
C PHE A 365 24.52 11.84 14.97
N ASP A 366 23.34 12.07 14.38
CA ASP A 366 22.82 13.42 14.25
C ASP A 366 22.01 13.88 15.46
N THR A 367 21.86 15.20 15.53
CA THR A 367 21.09 15.89 16.56
C THR A 367 20.17 16.93 15.96
N GLU A 368 18.97 17.02 16.50
CA GLU A 368 18.07 18.14 16.25
C GLU A 368 18.36 19.28 17.23
N ARG A 369 18.38 20.52 16.74
CA ARG A 369 18.54 21.72 17.57
C ARG A 369 17.39 22.68 17.32
N ILE A 370 16.55 22.87 18.33
CA ILE A 370 15.39 23.76 18.28
C ILE A 370 15.51 24.77 19.43
N GLY A 371 15.67 26.05 19.08
CA GLY A 371 15.97 27.08 20.07
C GLY A 371 17.26 26.76 20.84
N GLY A 372 17.16 26.67 22.17
CA GLY A 372 18.28 26.28 23.04
C GLY A 372 18.40 24.77 23.32
N GLU A 373 17.43 23.97 22.89
CA GLU A 373 17.42 22.53 23.14
C GLU A 373 18.23 21.77 22.08
N ARG A 374 19.02 20.79 22.54
CA ARG A 374 19.70 19.81 21.70
C ARG A 374 19.16 18.42 22.03
N ILE A 375 18.70 17.72 21.01
CA ILE A 375 18.11 16.39 21.14
C ILE A 375 18.81 15.45 20.17
N GLU A 376 19.37 14.37 20.69
CA GLU A 376 19.99 13.33 19.88
C GLU A 376 18.88 12.58 19.13
N LEU A 377 18.99 12.43 17.81
CA LEU A 377 17.96 11.72 17.03
C LEU A 377 17.81 10.26 17.46
N TYR A 378 18.89 9.68 17.99
CA TYR A 378 18.91 8.37 18.61
C TYR A 378 17.88 8.26 19.74
N ASP A 379 17.82 9.23 20.66
CA ASP A 379 16.91 9.15 21.81
C ASP A 379 15.44 9.29 21.35
N LEU A 380 15.21 10.09 20.30
CA LEU A 380 13.90 10.21 19.66
C LEU A 380 13.49 8.89 18.98
N ALA A 381 14.40 8.25 18.25
CA ALA A 381 14.15 6.98 17.57
C ALA A 381 13.87 5.84 18.56
N ILE A 382 14.60 5.77 19.69
CA ILE A 382 14.34 4.78 20.75
C ILE A 382 12.97 5.00 21.39
N ALA A 383 12.61 6.25 21.69
CA ALA A 383 11.28 6.57 22.23
C ALA A 383 10.17 6.21 21.22
N ALA A 384 10.39 6.50 19.93
CA ALA A 384 9.46 6.16 18.87
C ALA A 384 9.28 4.63 18.74
N ALA A 385 10.36 3.85 18.75
CA ALA A 385 10.30 2.38 18.70
C ALA A 385 9.58 1.78 19.93
N GLN A 386 9.73 2.40 21.11
CA GLN A 386 9.00 1.99 22.32
C GLN A 386 7.50 2.29 22.22
N ALA A 387 7.12 3.45 21.67
CA ALA A 387 5.71 3.77 21.41
C ALA A 387 5.09 2.81 20.39
N GLU A 388 5.82 2.47 19.32
CA GLU A 388 5.40 1.50 18.32
C GLU A 388 5.18 0.11 18.94
N ALA A 389 6.13 -0.38 19.74
CA ALA A 389 6.04 -1.69 20.38
C ALA A 389 4.81 -1.79 21.31
N ARG A 390 4.53 -0.73 22.08
CA ARG A 390 3.32 -0.65 22.93
C ARG A 390 2.05 -0.68 22.08
N LEU A 391 1.99 0.16 21.05
CA LEU A 391 0.83 0.24 20.16
C LEU A 391 0.58 -1.08 19.42
N ARG A 392 1.64 -1.72 18.93
CA ARG A 392 1.59 -3.05 18.31
C ARG A 392 1.06 -4.10 19.28
N GLN A 393 1.45 -4.05 20.55
CA GLN A 393 0.92 -4.95 21.58
C GLN A 393 -0.57 -4.71 21.84
N GLU A 394 -1.00 -3.44 21.93
CA GLU A 394 -2.39 -3.05 22.14
C GLU A 394 -3.31 -3.50 20.99
N MET A 395 -2.90 -3.20 19.75
CA MET A 395 -3.70 -3.48 18.55
C MET A 395 -3.54 -4.94 18.07
N GLY A 396 -2.42 -5.56 18.44
CA GLY A 396 -2.01 -6.89 18.01
C GLY A 396 -1.84 -7.04 16.50
N ARG A 397 -1.53 -5.94 15.81
CA ARG A 397 -1.05 -5.87 14.43
C ARG A 397 0.02 -4.79 14.33
N GLN A 398 0.76 -4.79 13.22
CA GLN A 398 1.61 -3.64 12.89
C GLN A 398 0.76 -2.36 12.77
N PRO A 399 1.11 -1.25 13.45
CA PRO A 399 0.46 0.04 13.27
C PRO A 399 0.82 0.64 11.91
N SER A 400 -0.07 1.47 11.38
CA SER A 400 0.25 2.36 10.27
C SER A 400 1.18 3.48 10.72
N ALA A 401 1.86 4.13 9.77
CA ALA A 401 2.79 5.22 10.07
C ALA A 401 2.12 6.35 10.88
N TRP A 402 0.88 6.72 10.56
CA TRP A 402 0.19 7.80 11.27
C TRP A 402 -0.41 7.37 12.61
N GLU A 403 -0.75 6.08 12.79
CA GLU A 403 -1.08 5.55 14.11
C GLU A 403 0.14 5.60 15.04
N HIS A 404 1.31 5.21 14.52
CA HIS A 404 2.58 5.30 15.23
C HIS A 404 2.96 6.73 15.58
N VAL A 405 2.94 7.65 14.62
CA VAL A 405 3.24 9.07 14.86
C VAL A 405 2.32 9.67 15.92
N SER A 406 1.01 9.40 15.85
CA SER A 406 0.05 9.90 16.83
C SER A 406 0.33 9.34 18.24
N ALA A 407 0.72 8.07 18.34
CA ALA A 407 1.12 7.48 19.62
C ALA A 407 2.41 8.06 20.20
N VAL A 408 3.37 8.46 19.35
CA VAL A 408 4.59 9.16 19.83
C VAL A 408 4.25 10.53 20.40
N ILE A 409 3.36 11.29 19.76
CA ILE A 409 2.92 12.59 20.29
C ILE A 409 2.19 12.41 21.64
N ALA A 410 1.24 11.47 21.72
CA ALA A 410 0.54 11.20 22.97
C ALA A 410 1.51 10.80 24.11
N ALA A 411 2.55 10.01 23.80
CA ALA A 411 3.59 9.67 24.75
C ALA A 411 4.46 10.89 25.14
N ALA A 412 4.75 11.79 24.21
CA ALA A 412 5.49 13.02 24.44
C ALA A 412 4.77 13.95 25.43
N GLU A 413 3.46 14.09 25.28
CA GLU A 413 2.58 14.86 26.18
C GLU A 413 2.53 14.24 27.58
N ALA A 414 2.42 12.92 27.66
CA ALA A 414 2.38 12.19 28.93
C ALA A 414 3.72 12.20 29.68
N GLU A 415 4.84 12.26 28.97
CA GLU A 415 6.19 12.23 29.52
C GLU A 415 7.04 13.44 29.05
N PRO A 416 6.82 14.65 29.59
CA PRO A 416 7.49 15.88 29.11
C PRO A 416 9.01 15.87 29.22
N ARG A 417 9.59 14.99 30.05
CA ARG A 417 11.04 14.84 30.22
C ARG A 417 11.69 13.88 29.22
N SER A 418 10.89 13.10 28.49
CA SER A 418 11.38 12.23 27.43
C SER A 418 11.98 13.06 26.28
N ALA A 419 12.79 12.45 25.41
CA ALA A 419 13.30 13.13 24.21
C ALA A 419 12.18 13.74 23.34
N PRO A 420 11.10 13.02 22.97
CA PRO A 420 9.99 13.63 22.24
C PRO A 420 9.25 14.70 23.07
N GLY A 421 9.07 14.52 24.38
CA GLY A 421 8.42 15.52 25.25
C GLY A 421 9.20 16.84 25.33
N ARG A 422 10.53 16.76 25.45
CA ARG A 422 11.42 17.93 25.38
C ARG A 422 11.36 18.61 24.01
N LEU A 423 11.34 17.84 22.93
CA LEU A 423 11.25 18.38 21.58
C LEU A 423 9.91 19.08 21.34
N LEU A 424 8.81 18.50 21.84
CA LEU A 424 7.48 19.11 21.82
C LEU A 424 7.48 20.46 22.54
N ALA A 425 8.03 20.50 23.76
CA ALA A 425 8.15 21.74 24.53
C ALA A 425 9.03 22.79 23.82
N ALA A 426 10.13 22.37 23.20
CA ALA A 426 11.02 23.26 22.45
C ALA A 426 10.30 23.88 21.23
N TYR A 427 9.52 23.09 20.48
CA TYR A 427 8.73 23.61 19.38
C TYR A 427 7.64 24.58 19.84
N GLY A 428 6.99 24.31 20.98
CA GLY A 428 5.98 25.20 21.55
C GLY A 428 6.53 26.55 22.05
N ALA A 429 7.83 26.64 22.31
CA ALA A 429 8.50 27.85 22.79
C ALA A 429 9.04 28.77 21.67
N LEU A 430 8.88 28.41 20.39
CA LEU A 430 9.32 29.25 19.27
C LEU A 430 8.41 30.49 19.12
N GLU A 431 9.01 31.67 18.96
CA GLU A 431 8.29 32.96 18.92
C GLU A 431 7.22 33.04 17.79
N ASP A 432 7.47 32.39 16.65
CA ASP A 432 6.55 32.30 15.49
C ASP A 432 5.80 30.96 15.41
N ALA A 433 5.75 30.17 16.49
CA ALA A 433 4.95 28.94 16.48
C ALA A 433 3.45 29.29 16.45
N SER A 434 2.83 29.15 15.28
CA SER A 434 1.37 29.00 15.20
C SER A 434 0.96 27.85 16.11
N GLN A 435 0.11 28.12 17.09
CA GLN A 435 -0.42 27.10 18.01
C GLN A 435 -1.45 26.18 17.34
N GLU A 436 -1.80 26.47 16.07
CA GLU A 436 -2.80 25.73 15.32
C GLU A 436 -2.29 25.27 13.94
N GLY A 437 -2.83 24.14 13.47
CA GLY A 437 -2.61 23.60 12.14
C GLY A 437 -1.18 23.07 11.90
N SER A 438 -0.77 23.04 10.63
CA SER A 438 0.49 22.40 10.17
C SER A 438 1.79 22.96 10.76
N LEU A 439 1.72 24.06 11.52
CA LEU A 439 2.86 24.72 12.14
C LEU A 439 2.88 24.56 13.68
N SER A 440 1.91 23.84 14.25
CA SER A 440 1.84 23.52 15.68
C SER A 440 3.04 22.70 16.16
N ALA A 441 3.28 22.71 17.47
CA ALA A 441 4.38 21.96 18.06
C ALA A 441 4.23 20.45 17.82
N GLU A 442 3.00 19.94 17.93
CA GLU A 442 2.64 18.56 17.66
C GLU A 442 2.87 18.22 16.20
N SER A 443 2.45 19.08 15.28
CA SER A 443 2.62 18.86 13.83
C SER A 443 4.10 18.83 13.42
N ARG A 444 4.94 19.69 14.02
CA ARG A 444 6.38 19.70 13.79
C ARG A 444 7.06 18.46 14.35
N LEU A 445 6.69 18.05 15.56
CA LEU A 445 7.20 16.79 16.13
C LEU A 445 6.73 15.59 15.30
N ALA A 446 5.48 15.59 14.84
CA ALA A 446 4.91 14.54 14.00
C ALA A 446 5.69 14.39 12.68
N ASP A 447 6.01 15.50 12.01
CA ASP A 447 6.85 15.50 10.80
C ASP A 447 8.26 14.95 11.08
N GLN A 448 8.88 15.31 12.22
CA GLN A 448 10.18 14.75 12.59
C GLN A 448 10.13 13.25 12.83
N VAL A 449 9.12 12.76 13.57
CA VAL A 449 8.94 11.33 13.83
C VAL A 449 8.68 10.58 12.53
N TYR A 450 7.84 11.13 11.64
CA TYR A 450 7.58 10.54 10.32
C TYR A 450 8.86 10.46 9.47
N ARG A 451 9.69 11.51 9.47
CA ARG A 451 10.96 11.57 8.73
C ARG A 451 12.08 10.71 9.31
N LEU A 452 11.97 10.26 10.56
CA LEU A 452 12.92 9.28 11.11
C LEU A 452 12.86 7.93 10.37
N GLY A 453 11.88 7.72 9.50
CA GLY A 453 11.94 6.65 8.50
C GLY A 453 11.76 5.25 9.07
N ALA A 454 11.08 5.09 10.20
CA ALA A 454 10.89 3.78 10.83
C ALA A 454 10.01 2.80 10.02
N HIS A 455 9.28 3.30 9.01
CA HIS A 455 8.33 2.54 8.18
C HIS A 455 8.38 2.96 6.70
N LEU A 456 9.52 2.82 6.02
CA LEU A 456 9.62 3.09 4.59
C LEU A 456 8.87 2.05 3.75
N CYS A 457 8.78 0.81 4.23
CA CYS A 457 8.06 -0.27 3.60
C CYS A 457 6.80 -0.65 4.40
N VAL A 458 5.67 -0.06 4.02
CA VAL A 458 4.35 -0.66 4.30
C VAL A 458 4.14 -1.81 3.30
N ASP A 459 3.73 -3.00 3.74
CA ASP A 459 3.50 -4.15 2.86
C ASP A 459 2.38 -3.79 1.85
N GLY A 460 2.74 -3.48 0.61
CA GLY A 460 1.88 -2.79 -0.37
C GLY A 460 2.35 -1.39 -0.82
N CYS A 461 3.57 -0.95 -0.46
CA CYS A 461 4.09 0.36 -0.84
C CYS A 461 4.47 0.48 -2.32
N GLN A 462 4.48 1.71 -2.83
CA GLN A 462 4.77 2.02 -4.24
C GLN A 462 6.20 1.72 -4.68
N ALA A 463 7.11 1.43 -3.75
CA ALA A 463 8.51 1.19 -4.07
C ALA A 463 8.77 -0.18 -4.71
N CYS A 464 7.83 -1.14 -4.63
CA CYS A 464 8.09 -2.50 -5.11
C CYS A 464 6.88 -3.19 -5.76
N VAL A 465 5.75 -3.30 -5.07
CA VAL A 465 4.61 -4.12 -5.52
C VAL A 465 3.35 -3.35 -5.87
N HIS A 466 3.30 -2.05 -5.52
CA HIS A 466 2.17 -1.19 -5.81
C HIS A 466 2.55 -0.21 -6.94
N HIS A 467 1.99 -0.44 -8.11
CA HIS A 467 1.95 0.53 -9.21
C HIS A 467 0.50 0.95 -9.45
N SER A 468 0.30 2.04 -10.20
CA SER A 468 -1.05 2.46 -10.61
C SER A 468 -1.77 1.28 -11.26
N SER A 469 -2.83 0.79 -10.61
CA SER A 469 -3.58 -0.36 -11.08
C SER A 469 -4.52 0.08 -12.21
N ASP A 470 -4.57 -0.71 -13.28
CA ASP A 470 -5.56 -0.53 -14.34
C ASP A 470 -6.95 -1.10 -13.95
N LEU A 471 -7.06 -1.73 -12.78
CA LEU A 471 -8.25 -2.45 -12.30
C LEU A 471 -9.01 -1.75 -11.18
N MET A 472 -8.36 -0.84 -10.44
CA MET A 472 -8.92 -0.20 -9.24
C MET A 472 -8.17 1.09 -8.86
N SER A 473 -8.67 1.82 -7.85
CA SER A 473 -7.96 2.98 -7.29
C SER A 473 -6.59 2.58 -6.71
N GLU A 474 -5.66 3.53 -6.65
CA GLU A 474 -4.33 3.31 -6.04
C GLU A 474 -4.43 2.77 -4.60
N THR A 475 -5.40 3.24 -3.83
CA THR A 475 -5.61 2.86 -2.44
C THR A 475 -6.18 1.45 -2.28
N MET A 476 -7.08 1.05 -3.17
CA MET A 476 -7.51 -0.36 -3.24
C MET A 476 -6.35 -1.26 -3.68
N ALA A 477 -5.48 -0.80 -4.59
CA ALA A 477 -4.29 -1.54 -5.00
C ALA A 477 -3.30 -1.69 -3.85
N GLU A 478 -3.05 -0.63 -3.07
CA GLU A 478 -2.26 -0.66 -1.83
C GLU A 478 -2.82 -1.70 -0.84
N ALA A 479 -4.15 -1.71 -0.64
CA ALA A 479 -4.83 -2.64 0.27
C ALA A 479 -4.96 -4.07 -0.27
N SER A 480 -4.64 -4.32 -1.54
CA SER A 480 -4.77 -5.62 -2.20
C SER A 480 -3.48 -6.05 -2.91
N THR A 481 -2.33 -5.64 -2.37
CA THR A 481 -1.01 -6.14 -2.74
C THR A 481 -0.21 -6.46 -1.48
N SER A 482 0.66 -7.46 -1.56
CA SER A 482 1.57 -7.79 -0.46
C SER A 482 2.89 -8.30 -1.02
N ARG A 483 3.96 -7.59 -0.69
CA ARG A 483 5.33 -7.96 -1.07
C ARG A 483 5.72 -9.26 -0.39
N ARG A 484 5.42 -9.38 0.91
CA ARG A 484 5.76 -10.58 1.69
C ARG A 484 5.07 -11.82 1.16
N LEU A 485 3.79 -11.71 0.82
CA LEU A 485 3.03 -12.79 0.20
C LEU A 485 3.64 -13.19 -1.15
N LEU A 486 3.91 -12.20 -2.02
CA LEU A 486 4.48 -12.44 -3.34
C LEU A 486 5.86 -13.10 -3.26
N GLN A 487 6.72 -12.64 -2.36
CA GLN A 487 8.04 -13.23 -2.15
C GLN A 487 7.97 -14.69 -1.69
N ARG A 488 7.07 -15.01 -0.74
CA ARG A 488 6.90 -16.39 -0.28
C ARG A 488 6.39 -17.30 -1.38
N PHE A 489 5.50 -16.81 -2.25
CA PHE A 489 5.02 -17.57 -3.41
C PHE A 489 6.13 -17.87 -4.41
N LEU A 490 6.98 -16.88 -4.69
CA LEU A 490 8.06 -17.05 -5.67
C LEU A 490 9.22 -17.88 -5.12
N ALA A 491 9.35 -17.98 -3.79
CA ALA A 491 10.34 -18.81 -3.12
C ALA A 491 9.88 -20.27 -2.90
N SER A 492 8.58 -20.56 -3.05
CA SER A 492 7.98 -21.91 -2.95
C SER A 492 8.00 -22.64 -4.29
#